data_AF-A0A2R6LWX4-F1
#
_entry.id   AF-A0A2R6LWX4-F1
#
_cell.length_a   1.000
_cell.length_b   1.000
_cell.length_c   1.000
_cell.angle_alpha   90.00
_cell.angle_beta   90.00
_cell.angle_gamma   90.00
#
_symmetry.space_group_name_H-M   'P 1'
#
loop_
_entity.id
_entity.type
_entity.pdbx_description
1 polymer ?
#
loop_
_entity_poly.entity_id
_entity_poly.type
_entity_poly.pdbx_seq_one_letter_code
_entity_poly.pdbx_strand_id
1 'polypeptide(L)' 'LDIDRLQDVSNGINALRDEQGAGILQITHYQRILDYVEPDHVHVMLDGKIAKSGGPELARQLEDEGYDWVREEAYETA' A
#
# COMPACT_ATOMS: atom_id res chain seq x y z
N LEU A 1 10.81 0.57 -10.55
CA LEU A 1 9.73 1.08 -11.40
C LEU A 1 10.21 2.33 -12.09
N ASP A 2 9.88 2.47 -13.37
CA ASP A 2 10.15 3.68 -14.16
C ASP A 2 9.29 4.83 -13.60
N ILE A 3 9.88 5.98 -13.28
CA ILE A 3 9.20 7.07 -12.56
C ILE A 3 8.05 7.63 -13.41
N ASP A 4 8.28 7.83 -14.70
CA ASP A 4 7.28 8.41 -15.61
C ASP A 4 6.05 7.50 -15.75
N ARG A 5 6.27 6.18 -15.81
CA ARG A 5 5.19 5.19 -15.91
C ARG A 5 4.35 5.10 -14.62
N LEU A 6 4.95 5.37 -13.47
CA LEU A 6 4.20 5.45 -12.22
C LEU A 6 3.20 6.60 -12.25
N GLN A 7 3.63 7.75 -12.75
CA GLN A 7 2.79 8.95 -12.79
C GLN A 7 1.57 8.77 -13.71
N ASP A 8 1.76 8.18 -14.89
CA ASP A 8 0.65 7.87 -15.81
C ASP A 8 -0.36 6.88 -15.20
N VAL A 9 0.12 5.83 -14.55
CA VAL A 9 -0.74 4.84 -13.88
C VAL A 9 -1.51 5.48 -12.73
N SER A 10 -0.84 6.29 -11.92
CA SER A 10 -1.46 7.01 -10.80
C SER A 10 -2.54 7.98 -11.26
N ASN A 11 -2.32 8.70 -12.36
CA ASN A 11 -3.34 9.57 -12.96
C ASN A 11 -4.57 8.78 -13.39
N GLY A 12 -4.39 7.61 -14.01
CA GLY A 12 -5.49 6.74 -14.39
C GLY A 12 -6.28 6.21 -13.19
N ILE A 13 -5.59 5.80 -12.12
CA ILE A 13 -6.22 5.32 -10.88
C ILE A 13 -7.04 6.44 -10.23
N ASN A 14 -6.47 7.64 -10.08
CA ASN A 14 -7.14 8.77 -9.46
C ASN A 14 -8.38 9.20 -10.27
N ALA A 15 -8.30 9.23 -11.61
CA ALA A 15 -9.46 9.51 -12.46
C ALA A 15 -10.59 8.48 -12.29
N LEU A 16 -10.26 7.18 -12.25
CA LEU A 16 -11.25 6.13 -12.00
C LEU A 16 -11.90 6.26 -10.62
N ARG A 17 -11.10 6.57 -9.59
CA ARG A 17 -11.60 6.78 -8.23
C ARG A 17 -12.51 8.01 -8.16
N ASP A 18 -12.05 9.16 -8.63
CA ASP A 18 -12.69 10.45 -8.40
C ASP A 18 -13.86 10.70 -9.35
N GLU A 19 -13.77 10.27 -10.61
CA GLU A 19 -14.82 10.53 -11.62
C GLU A 19 -15.89 9.42 -11.66
N GLN A 20 -15.50 8.18 -11.36
CA GLN A 20 -16.38 7.01 -11.52
C GLN A 20 -16.74 6.34 -10.19
N GLY A 21 -16.13 6.74 -9.08
CA GLY A 21 -16.35 6.11 -7.77
C GLY A 21 -15.93 4.64 -7.72
N ALA A 22 -14.95 4.24 -8.54
CA ALA A 22 -14.52 2.86 -8.64
C ALA A 22 -13.76 2.41 -7.38
N GLY A 23 -14.03 1.19 -6.91
CA GLY A 23 -13.22 0.54 -5.88
C GLY A 23 -11.89 0.04 -6.46
N ILE A 24 -10.77 0.45 -5.86
CA ILE A 24 -9.42 0.11 -6.32
C ILE A 24 -8.77 -0.82 -5.28
N LEU A 25 -8.26 -1.97 -5.74
CA LEU A 25 -7.34 -2.80 -4.95
C LEU A 25 -5.96 -2.75 -5.60
N GLN A 26 -5.03 -2.08 -4.94
CA GLN A 26 -3.66 -1.93 -5.41
C GLN A 26 -2.74 -2.89 -4.66
N ILE A 27 -2.02 -3.73 -5.41
CA ILE A 27 -1.02 -4.65 -4.85
C ILE A 27 0.36 -4.12 -5.23
N THR A 28 1.16 -3.75 -4.23
CA THR A 28 2.51 -3.23 -4.44
C THR A 28 3.45 -3.65 -3.32
N HIS A 29 4.72 -3.86 -3.66
CA HIS A 29 5.83 -4.00 -2.71
C HIS A 29 6.73 -2.76 -2.66
N TYR A 30 6.45 -1.74 -3.48
CA TYR A 30 7.12 -0.45 -3.47
C TYR A 30 6.16 0.67 -3.08
N GLN A 31 6.60 1.53 -2.17
CA GLN A 31 5.76 2.58 -1.62
C GLN A 31 5.65 3.82 -2.51
N ARG A 32 6.57 4.00 -3.46
CA ARG A 32 6.60 5.17 -4.36
C ARG A 32 5.29 5.47 -5.09
N ILE A 33 4.47 4.44 -5.36
CA ILE A 33 3.18 4.63 -6.01
C ILE A 33 2.12 5.21 -5.05
N LEU A 34 2.28 4.98 -3.74
CA LEU A 34 1.42 5.50 -2.69
C LEU A 34 1.63 7.01 -2.47
N ASP A 35 2.78 7.55 -2.87
CA ASP A 35 3.03 9.01 -2.91
C ASP A 35 2.13 9.72 -3.94
N TYR A 36 1.68 9.00 -4.97
CA TYR A 36 0.85 9.55 -6.05
C TYR A 36 -0.63 9.11 -5.95
N VAL A 37 -0.88 8.00 -5.25
CA VAL A 37 -2.22 7.43 -5.01
C VAL A 37 -2.33 7.14 -3.53
N GLU A 38 -2.94 8.07 -2.80
CA GLU A 38 -3.17 7.90 -1.37
C GLU A 38 -4.25 6.82 -1.14
N PRO A 39 -3.94 5.73 -0.42
CA PRO A 39 -4.89 4.66 -0.15
C PRO A 39 -5.77 4.99 1.06
N ASP A 40 -7.05 4.62 1.02
CA ASP A 40 -7.92 4.74 2.21
C ASP A 40 -7.57 3.70 3.29
N HIS A 41 -7.14 2.51 2.85
CA HIS A 41 -6.79 1.38 3.70
C HIS A 41 -5.55 0.66 3.18
N VAL A 42 -4.68 0.26 4.11
CA VAL A 42 -3.45 -0.50 3.83
C VAL A 42 -3.53 -1.85 4.52
N HIS A 43 -3.22 -2.91 3.79
CA HIS A 43 -3.14 -4.28 4.30
C HIS A 43 -1.77 -4.88 4.01
N VAL A 44 -1.11 -5.39 5.05
CA VAL A 44 0.16 -6.14 4.93
C VAL A 44 -0.14 -7.62 4.94
N MET A 45 0.33 -8.33 3.91
CA MET A 45 0.14 -9.76 3.77
C MET A 45 1.45 -10.50 4.06
N LEU A 46 1.41 -11.47 4.97
CA LEU A 46 2.51 -12.39 5.30
C LEU A 46 1.96 -13.82 5.29
N ASP A 47 2.72 -14.77 4.73
CA ASP A 47 2.34 -16.20 4.65
C ASP A 47 0.90 -16.45 4.15
N GLY A 48 0.46 -15.66 3.16
CA GLY A 48 -0.86 -15.79 2.56
C GLY A 48 -2.02 -15.31 3.44
N LYS A 49 -1.74 -14.60 4.54
CA LYS A 49 -2.74 -14.00 5.44
C LYS A 49 -2.48 -12.51 5.62
N ILE A 50 -3.55 -11.75 5.89
CA ILE A 50 -3.40 -10.36 6.31
C ILE A 50 -2.84 -10.37 7.73
N ALA A 51 -1.59 -9.92 7.88
CA ALA A 51 -0.89 -9.83 9.15
C ALA A 51 -1.25 -8.54 9.89
N LYS A 52 -1.37 -7.43 9.15
CA LYS A 52 -1.69 -6.11 9.72
C LYS A 52 -2.54 -5.28 8.76
N SER A 53 -3.38 -4.42 9.32
CA SER A 53 -4.19 -3.46 8.57
C SER A 53 -4.14 -2.10 9.25
N GLY A 54 -4.23 -1.02 8.48
CA GLY A 54 -4.18 0.35 8.98
C GLY A 54 -4.57 1.36 7.90
N GLY A 55 -4.39 2.65 8.19
CA GLY A 55 -4.52 3.73 7.21
C GLY A 55 -3.22 4.00 6.46
N PRO A 56 -3.14 5.12 5.72
CA PRO A 56 -1.94 5.55 4.98
C PRO A 56 -0.67 5.66 5.84
N GLU A 57 -0.80 5.91 7.15
CA GLU A 57 0.30 5.93 8.10
C GLU A 57 1.04 4.59 8.21
N LEU A 58 0.34 3.48 8.01
CA LEU A 58 0.96 2.15 8.03
C LEU A 58 1.94 1.97 6.87
N ALA A 59 1.60 2.50 5.69
CA ALA A 59 2.51 2.50 4.56
C ALA A 59 3.79 3.27 4.92
N ARG A 60 3.65 4.54 5.33
CA ARG A 60 4.80 5.38 5.72
C ARG A 60 5.71 4.71 6.76
N GLN A 61 5.12 4.11 7.79
CA GLN A 61 5.90 3.39 8.81
C GLN A 61 6.68 2.20 8.22
N LEU A 62 6.09 1.43 7.30
CA LEU A 62 6.79 0.35 6.59
C LEU A 62 7.94 0.86 5.70
N GLU A 63 7.93 2.14 5.30
CA GLU A 63 9.00 2.72 4.48
C GLU A 63 10.21 3.03 5.35
N ASP A 64 9.94 3.65 6.49
CA ASP A 64 10.94 4.10 7.45
C ASP A 64 11.57 2.93 8.23
N GLU A 65 10.75 1.97 8.67
CA GLU A 65 11.15 0.89 9.58
C GLU A 65 11.34 -0.46 8.87
N GLY A 66 10.92 -0.57 7.60
CA GLY A 66 10.88 -1.83 6.87
C GLY A 66 9.74 -2.76 7.34
N TYR A 67 9.85 -4.05 7.00
CA TYR A 67 8.80 -5.05 7.28
C TYR A 67 9.06 -5.91 8.53
N ASP A 68 10.22 -5.77 9.16
CA ASP A 68 10.67 -6.72 10.19
C ASP A 68 9.80 -6.64 11.45
N TRP A 69 9.42 -5.45 11.88
CA TRP A 69 8.52 -5.26 13.03
C TRP A 69 7.13 -5.88 12.80
N VAL A 70 6.59 -5.83 11.57
CA VAL A 70 5.31 -6.50 11.25
C VAL A 70 5.45 -8.01 11.29
N ARG A 71 6.61 -8.55 10.88
CA ARG A 71 6.90 -9.97 11.01
C ARG A 71 7.00 -10.38 12.48
N GLU A 72 7.75 -9.63 13.28
CA GLU A 72 7.87 -9.89 14.72
C GLU A 72 6.49 -9.89 15.39
N GLU A 73 5.66 -8.86 15.20
CA GLU A 73 4.30 -8.84 15.71
C GLU A 73 3.46 -10.04 15.23
N ALA A 74 3.57 -10.39 13.95
CA ALA A 74 2.78 -11.48 13.38
C ALA A 74 3.17 -12.87 13.91
N TYR A 75 4.45 -13.09 14.25
CA TYR A 75 4.95 -14.39 14.73
C TYR A 75 5.10 -14.48 16.25
N GLU A 76 5.27 -13.37 16.98
CA GLU A 76 5.29 -13.37 18.46
C GLU A 76 3.89 -13.50 19.06
N THR A 77 2.85 -13.16 18.30
CA THR A 77 1.45 -13.36 18.71
C THR A 77 0.94 -14.79 18.40
N ALA A 78 1.77 -15.65 17.80
CA ALA A 78 1.44 -17.04 17.43
C ALA A 78 1.89 -18.04 18.50
#